data_AF-A0A537BNW8-F1
#
_entry.id   AF-A0A537BNW8-F1
#
_cell.length_a   1.000
_cell.length_b   1.000
_cell.length_c   1.000
_cell.angle_alpha   90.00
_cell.angle_beta   90.00
_cell.angle_gamma   90.00
#
_symmetry.space_group_name_H-M   'P 1'
#
loop_
_entity.id
_entity.type
_entity.pdbx_description
1 polymer ?
#
loop_
_entity_poly.entity_id
_entity_poly.type
_entity_poly.pdbx_seq_one_letter_code
_entity_poly.pdbx_strand_id
1 'polypeptide(L)'
;MQSSSAQESKVVVAGKPRRKTPWGSEVRNRKLQRSFRKEKGYVAFESKANVDEYVRRLARATPLEIVEIEKVGVRGSLFKELSKRMGIASSRMFVILGVPKATAEKKAATNAMVSGRGGQAALGMVKLLGIAQELVDSSTASEAKDFDAAKWLGEWIERPQRSLGGRKPADLLDTPTGTEVVARLLGSIASGAYQ
;
A
#
# COMPACT_ATOMS: atom_id res chain seq x y z
N MET A 1 78.24 10.88 -26.46
CA MET A 1 78.33 11.57 -25.16
C MET A 1 76.91 11.67 -24.60
N GLN A 2 76.69 11.00 -23.45
CA GLN A 2 75.75 11.28 -22.33
C GLN A 2 74.29 11.70 -22.64
N SER A 3 73.22 11.24 -21.98
CA SER A 3 73.02 10.35 -20.84
C SER A 3 71.51 10.10 -20.67
N SER A 4 71.16 8.89 -20.20
CA SER A 4 70.15 8.56 -19.17
C SER A 4 68.82 9.33 -19.08
N SER A 5 67.69 8.61 -19.16
CA SER A 5 66.85 8.35 -17.98
C SER A 5 65.62 7.52 -18.35
N ALA A 6 65.44 6.43 -17.61
CA ALA A 6 64.27 5.55 -17.66
C ALA A 6 63.03 6.23 -17.04
N GLN A 7 61.85 5.85 -17.52
CA GLN A 7 60.62 5.87 -16.72
C GLN A 7 59.68 4.75 -17.18
N GLU A 8 59.53 3.76 -16.30
CA GLU A 8 58.53 2.70 -16.33
C GLU A 8 57.10 3.22 -16.06
N SER A 9 56.12 2.33 -16.28
CA SER A 9 54.73 2.32 -15.74
C SER A 9 53.67 2.87 -16.71
N LYS A 10 52.52 2.22 -16.97
CA LYS A 10 51.82 1.10 -16.31
C LYS A 10 50.79 0.53 -17.29
N VAL A 11 50.69 -0.80 -17.32
CA VAL A 11 49.62 -1.56 -17.98
C VAL A 11 48.28 -1.22 -17.32
N VAL A 12 47.33 -0.65 -18.07
CA VAL A 12 45.96 -0.41 -17.61
C VAL A 12 45.19 -1.72 -17.75
N VAL A 13 45.06 -2.47 -16.65
CA VAL A 13 44.19 -3.64 -16.55
C VAL A 13 42.74 -3.16 -16.47
N ALA A 14 41.95 -3.47 -17.50
CA ALA A 14 40.51 -3.25 -17.53
C ALA A 14 39.81 -4.10 -16.46
N GLY A 15 39.49 -3.49 -15.32
CA GLY A 15 38.69 -4.10 -14.25
C GLY A 15 37.24 -4.30 -14.68
N LYS A 16 36.77 -5.55 -14.72
CA LYS A 16 35.35 -5.91 -14.89
C LYS A 16 34.49 -5.23 -13.81
N PRO A 17 33.27 -4.78 -14.12
CA PRO A 17 32.40 -4.13 -13.15
C PRO A 17 32.06 -5.10 -12.00
N ARG A 18 32.40 -4.68 -10.77
CA ARG A 18 32.01 -5.36 -9.52
C ARG A 18 30.48 -5.51 -9.49
N ARG A 19 29.98 -6.75 -9.56
CA ARG A 19 28.60 -7.10 -9.22
C ARG A 19 28.30 -6.53 -7.82
N LYS A 20 27.32 -5.62 -7.73
CA LYS A 20 26.78 -5.15 -6.45
C LYS A 20 26.21 -6.35 -5.70
N THR A 21 26.89 -6.80 -4.66
CA THR A 21 26.36 -7.76 -3.71
C THR A 21 25.19 -7.10 -2.97
N PRO A 22 24.01 -7.74 -2.84
CA PRO A 22 22.91 -7.19 -2.07
C PRO A 22 23.24 -7.38 -0.58
N TRP A 23 23.84 -6.36 0.06
CA TRP A 23 24.29 -6.45 1.45
C TRP A 23 23.34 -5.78 2.45
N GLY A 24 23.09 -6.48 3.54
CA GLY A 24 22.70 -5.90 4.83
C GLY A 24 21.21 -5.79 5.14
N SER A 25 20.47 -4.97 4.42
CA SER A 25 19.08 -4.62 4.79
C SER A 25 18.08 -5.70 4.39
N GLU A 26 18.22 -6.28 3.20
CA GLU A 26 17.28 -7.24 2.63
C GLU A 26 17.38 -8.64 3.28
N VAL A 27 18.56 -9.01 3.77
CA VAL A 27 18.79 -10.26 4.51
C VAL A 27 18.32 -10.12 5.97
N ARG A 28 18.58 -8.98 6.62
CA ARG A 28 18.07 -8.70 7.97
C ARG A 28 16.55 -8.67 8.00
N ASN A 29 15.93 -8.03 6.99
CA ASN A 29 14.49 -7.98 6.86
C ASN A 29 13.90 -9.40 6.69
N ARG A 30 14.56 -10.28 5.92
CA ARG A 30 14.13 -11.67 5.71
C ARG A 30 14.25 -12.56 6.96
N LYS A 31 15.26 -12.33 7.80
CA LYS A 31 15.49 -13.09 9.05
C LYS A 31 14.52 -12.64 10.15
N LEU A 32 14.31 -11.32 10.30
CA LEU A 32 13.23 -10.80 11.15
C LEU A 32 11.88 -11.35 10.66
N GLN A 33 11.55 -11.21 9.38
CA GLN A 33 10.29 -11.72 8.82
C GLN A 33 10.06 -13.21 9.10
N ARG A 34 11.10 -14.06 9.06
CA ARG A 34 10.98 -15.49 9.38
C ARG A 34 10.75 -15.78 10.86
N SER A 35 11.42 -15.05 11.76
CA SER A 35 11.24 -15.22 13.21
C SER A 35 9.88 -14.66 13.66
N PHE A 36 9.48 -13.49 13.17
CA PHE A 36 8.17 -12.88 13.47
C PHE A 36 7.00 -13.69 12.90
N ARG A 37 7.17 -14.37 11.75
CA ARG A 37 6.16 -15.27 11.17
C ARG A 37 5.86 -16.50 12.03
N LYS A 38 6.77 -16.90 12.93
CA LYS A 38 6.65 -18.13 13.72
C LYS A 38 6.08 -17.89 15.13
N GLU A 39 6.15 -16.65 15.63
CA GLU A 39 5.93 -16.36 17.06
C GLU A 39 4.68 -15.53 17.34
N LYS A 40 4.18 -14.77 16.36
CA LYS A 40 2.87 -14.11 16.41
C LYS A 40 2.25 -14.21 15.02
N GLY A 41 0.94 -14.47 14.94
CA GLY A 41 0.21 -14.59 13.68
C GLY A 41 0.09 -13.26 12.92
N TYR A 42 1.22 -12.69 12.48
CA TYR A 42 1.25 -11.48 11.66
C TYR A 42 0.48 -11.74 10.38
N VAL A 43 -0.53 -10.90 10.18
CA VAL A 43 -1.63 -11.02 9.23
C VAL A 43 -1.12 -10.83 7.81
N ALA A 44 -0.37 -11.81 7.31
CA ALA A 44 -0.06 -11.91 5.91
C ALA A 44 -1.33 -12.43 5.23
N PHE A 45 -2.12 -11.54 4.64
CA PHE A 45 -3.28 -11.84 3.80
C PHE A 45 -3.05 -13.15 3.04
N GLU A 46 -3.61 -14.27 3.49
CA GLU A 46 -3.49 -15.52 2.72
C GLU A 46 -4.05 -15.21 1.34
N SER A 47 -3.38 -15.60 0.25
CA SER A 47 -3.75 -15.20 -1.12
C SER A 47 -5.10 -15.77 -1.59
N LYS A 48 -5.91 -16.29 -0.64
CA LYS A 48 -7.27 -16.79 -0.79
C LYS A 48 -8.29 -15.93 -0.03
N ALA A 49 -7.87 -15.05 0.88
CA ALA A 49 -8.78 -14.16 1.58
C ALA A 49 -9.38 -13.16 0.57
N ASN A 50 -10.63 -12.76 0.77
CA ASN A 50 -11.24 -11.70 -0.02
C ASN A 50 -10.87 -10.34 0.63
N VAL A 51 -10.83 -9.24 -0.14
CA VAL A 51 -10.67 -7.87 0.40
C VAL A 51 -11.62 -7.61 1.56
N ASP A 52 -12.88 -8.03 1.43
CA ASP A 52 -13.90 -7.84 2.48
C ASP A 52 -13.57 -8.58 3.79
N GLU A 53 -12.91 -9.74 3.69
CA GLU A 53 -12.43 -10.47 4.88
C GLU A 53 -11.29 -9.71 5.56
N TYR A 54 -10.38 -9.14 4.76
CA TYR A 54 -9.29 -8.34 5.29
C TYR A 54 -9.80 -7.06 5.95
N VAL A 55 -10.82 -6.41 5.39
CA VAL A 55 -11.53 -5.29 6.02
C VAL A 55 -12.09 -5.70 7.38
N ARG A 56 -12.89 -6.78 7.44
CA ARG A 56 -13.47 -7.29 8.70
C ARG A 56 -12.42 -7.64 9.75
N ARG A 57 -11.28 -8.19 9.32
CA ARG A 57 -10.18 -8.54 10.22
C ARG A 57 -9.47 -7.28 10.74
N LEU A 58 -9.22 -6.31 9.87
CA LEU A 58 -8.57 -5.06 10.26
C LEU A 58 -9.44 -4.27 11.23
N ALA A 59 -10.77 -4.28 11.04
CA ALA A 59 -11.73 -3.65 11.96
C ALA A 59 -11.70 -4.24 13.39
N ARG A 60 -11.27 -5.51 13.55
CA ARG A 60 -11.15 -6.18 14.85
C ARG A 60 -9.73 -6.15 15.42
N ALA A 61 -8.76 -5.62 14.67
CA ALA A 61 -7.36 -5.58 15.09
C ALA A 61 -7.15 -4.51 16.15
N THR A 62 -6.32 -4.82 17.14
CA THR A 62 -5.88 -3.85 18.15
C THR A 62 -4.94 -2.80 17.53
N PRO A 63 -4.80 -1.61 18.13
CA PRO A 63 -3.85 -0.60 17.64
C PRO A 63 -2.41 -1.13 17.52
N LEU A 64 -1.97 -1.97 18.46
CA LEU A 64 -0.64 -2.57 18.40
C LEU A 64 -0.49 -3.56 17.24
N GLU A 65 -1.53 -4.36 16.94
CA GLU A 65 -1.51 -5.22 15.75
C GLU A 65 -1.51 -4.43 14.46
N ILE A 66 -2.23 -3.30 14.40
CA ILE A 66 -2.23 -2.40 13.25
C ILE A 66 -0.82 -1.84 13.01
N VAL A 67 -0.14 -1.33 14.05
CA VAL A 67 1.25 -0.84 13.97
C VAL A 67 2.19 -1.93 13.43
N GLU A 68 1.95 -3.16 13.84
CA GLU A 68 2.74 -4.32 13.43
C GLU A 68 2.48 -4.73 11.97
N ILE A 69 1.23 -4.70 11.51
CA ILE A 69 0.88 -4.86 10.08
C ILE A 69 1.51 -3.74 9.25
N GLU A 70 1.48 -2.52 9.76
CA GLU A 70 2.04 -1.32 9.14
C GLU A 70 3.56 -1.43 8.93
N LYS A 71 4.30 -1.91 9.93
CA LYS A 71 5.75 -2.17 9.82
C LYS A 71 6.07 -3.25 8.80
N VAL A 72 5.30 -4.33 8.80
CA VAL A 72 5.50 -5.48 7.90
C VAL A 72 5.09 -5.15 6.45
N GLY A 73 4.06 -4.33 6.28
CA GLY A 73 3.42 -4.01 5.00
C GLY A 73 2.34 -5.02 4.60
N VAL A 74 1.87 -4.88 3.36
CA VAL A 74 0.82 -5.73 2.78
C VAL A 74 1.35 -6.56 1.62
N ARG A 75 0.66 -7.62 1.22
CA ARG A 75 1.06 -8.39 0.01
C ARG A 75 0.79 -7.59 -1.26
N GLY A 76 1.65 -7.73 -2.26
CA GLY A 76 1.47 -7.04 -3.55
C GLY A 76 0.19 -7.45 -4.30
N SER A 77 -0.36 -8.64 -4.04
CA SER A 77 -1.64 -9.11 -4.56
C SER A 77 -2.82 -8.22 -4.16
N LEU A 78 -2.78 -7.64 -2.94
CA LEU A 78 -3.85 -6.79 -2.40
C LEU A 78 -4.20 -5.63 -3.33
N PHE A 79 -3.23 -5.05 -4.04
CA PHE A 79 -3.46 -3.94 -4.96
C PHE A 79 -4.37 -4.33 -6.13
N LYS A 80 -4.20 -5.55 -6.67
CA LYS A 80 -5.03 -6.07 -7.76
C LYS A 80 -6.42 -6.44 -7.25
N GLU A 81 -6.50 -6.95 -6.04
CA GLU A 81 -7.78 -7.31 -5.41
C GLU A 81 -8.60 -6.07 -5.05
N LEU A 82 -7.97 -5.03 -4.49
CA LEU A 82 -8.59 -3.71 -4.28
C LEU A 82 -9.07 -3.13 -5.61
N SER A 83 -8.24 -3.16 -6.65
CA SER A 83 -8.60 -2.73 -8.00
C SER A 83 -9.86 -3.44 -8.51
N LYS A 84 -9.92 -4.77 -8.42
CA LYS A 84 -11.09 -5.55 -8.82
C LYS A 84 -12.32 -5.24 -7.96
N ARG A 85 -12.16 -5.17 -6.64
CA ARG A 85 -13.26 -4.96 -5.68
C ARG A 85 -13.88 -3.57 -5.80
N MET A 86 -13.09 -2.55 -6.08
CA MET A 86 -13.50 -1.16 -6.17
C MET A 86 -13.84 -0.70 -7.60
N GLY A 87 -13.63 -1.56 -8.62
CA GLY A 87 -13.86 -1.20 -10.01
C GLY A 87 -12.87 -0.17 -10.59
N ILE A 88 -11.68 -0.03 -9.98
CA ILE A 88 -10.63 0.90 -10.43
C ILE A 88 -9.61 0.14 -11.27
N ALA A 89 -9.18 0.69 -12.41
CA ALA A 89 -8.11 0.10 -13.21
C ALA A 89 -6.81 -0.08 -12.38
N SER A 90 -6.14 -1.23 -12.49
CA SER A 90 -4.99 -1.54 -11.63
C SER A 90 -3.84 -0.52 -11.78
N SER A 91 -3.62 0.00 -12.98
CA SER A 91 -2.66 1.07 -13.23
C SER A 91 -2.96 2.32 -12.41
N ARG A 92 -4.24 2.72 -12.33
CA ARG A 92 -4.68 3.86 -11.53
C ARG A 92 -4.58 3.56 -10.04
N MET A 93 -4.96 2.36 -9.60
CA MET A 93 -4.80 1.93 -8.20
C MET A 93 -3.34 2.04 -7.72
N PHE A 94 -2.36 1.66 -8.55
CA PHE A 94 -0.95 1.81 -8.20
C PHE A 94 -0.53 3.27 -8.02
N VAL A 95 -1.06 4.18 -8.86
CA VAL A 95 -0.82 5.62 -8.75
C VAL A 95 -1.43 6.18 -7.47
N ILE A 96 -2.70 5.86 -7.19
CA ILE A 96 -3.42 6.30 -5.97
C ILE A 96 -2.65 5.90 -4.70
N LEU A 97 -2.10 4.68 -4.69
CA LEU A 97 -1.39 4.15 -3.52
C LEU A 97 0.11 4.47 -3.52
N GLY A 98 0.59 5.32 -4.44
CA GLY A 98 1.97 5.80 -4.47
C GLY A 98 3.02 4.72 -4.76
N VAL A 99 2.65 3.66 -5.48
CA VAL A 99 3.59 2.58 -5.86
C VAL A 99 3.89 2.64 -7.35
N PRO A 100 5.17 2.75 -7.77
CA PRO A 100 5.53 2.69 -9.18
C PRO A 100 5.01 1.40 -9.84
N LYS A 101 4.39 1.52 -11.02
CA LYS A 101 3.74 0.40 -11.74
C LYS A 101 4.63 -0.84 -11.83
N ALA A 102 5.87 -0.68 -12.29
CA ALA A 102 6.83 -1.80 -12.41
C ALA A 102 7.11 -2.50 -11.07
N THR A 103 7.19 -1.74 -9.98
CA THR A 103 7.36 -2.27 -8.62
C THR A 103 6.10 -3.00 -8.16
N ALA A 104 4.92 -2.42 -8.38
CA ALA A 104 3.65 -3.03 -8.00
C ALA A 104 3.41 -4.35 -8.76
N GLU A 105 3.62 -4.36 -10.07
CA GLU A 105 3.47 -5.56 -10.91
C GLU A 105 4.43 -6.66 -10.50
N LYS A 106 5.71 -6.34 -10.29
CA LYS A 106 6.72 -7.29 -9.82
C LYS A 106 6.34 -7.89 -8.45
N LYS A 107 5.91 -7.06 -7.50
CA LYS A 107 5.53 -7.52 -6.15
C LYS A 107 4.20 -8.28 -6.15
N ALA A 108 3.25 -7.91 -7.00
CA ALA A 108 2.00 -8.65 -7.18
C ALA A 108 2.25 -10.03 -7.81
N ALA A 109 3.10 -10.12 -8.82
CA ALA A 109 3.43 -11.39 -9.50
C ALA A 109 4.17 -12.37 -8.58
N THR A 110 5.03 -11.86 -7.70
CA THR A 110 5.81 -12.67 -6.74
C THR A 110 5.14 -12.81 -5.37
N ASN A 111 3.94 -12.22 -5.21
CA ASN A 111 3.24 -12.07 -3.93
C ASN A 111 4.14 -11.53 -2.79
N ALA A 112 5.11 -10.69 -3.14
CA ALA A 112 6.06 -10.11 -2.20
C ALA A 112 5.43 -8.96 -1.40
N MET A 113 5.99 -8.69 -0.22
CA MET A 113 5.51 -7.63 0.66
C MET A 113 5.81 -6.23 0.10
N VAL A 114 4.81 -5.36 0.15
CA VAL A 114 4.89 -3.91 -0.07
C VAL A 114 4.81 -3.24 1.29
N SER A 115 5.95 -2.76 1.79
CA SER A 115 6.07 -2.01 3.04
C SER A 115 6.34 -0.53 2.78
N GLY A 116 6.42 0.28 3.84
CA GLY A 116 6.60 1.73 3.74
C GLY A 116 5.36 2.41 3.12
N ARG A 117 5.55 3.56 2.48
CA ARG A 117 4.44 4.42 1.99
C ARG A 117 3.36 3.66 1.22
N GLY A 118 3.74 2.83 0.25
CA GLY A 118 2.77 2.06 -0.54
C GLY A 118 1.98 1.03 0.26
N GLY A 119 2.62 0.40 1.26
CA GLY A 119 1.94 -0.54 2.14
C GLY A 119 0.98 0.16 3.10
N GLN A 120 1.41 1.31 3.62
CA GLN A 120 0.59 2.20 4.46
C GLN A 120 -0.63 2.71 3.71
N ALA A 121 -0.45 3.20 2.49
CA ALA A 121 -1.53 3.68 1.62
C ALA A 121 -2.55 2.56 1.33
N ALA A 122 -2.08 1.36 0.99
CA ALA A 122 -2.95 0.21 0.75
C ALA A 122 -3.74 -0.18 2.01
N LEU A 123 -3.11 -0.15 3.19
CA LEU A 123 -3.80 -0.37 4.46
C LEU A 123 -4.83 0.73 4.76
N GLY A 124 -4.47 1.98 4.46
CA GLY A 124 -5.35 3.14 4.51
C GLY A 124 -6.61 2.94 3.66
N MET A 125 -6.46 2.47 2.43
CA MET A 125 -7.58 2.15 1.55
C MET A 125 -8.51 1.07 2.15
N VAL A 126 -7.94 0.06 2.80
CA VAL A 126 -8.72 -0.98 3.49
C VAL A 126 -9.51 -0.38 4.67
N LYS A 127 -8.91 0.54 5.43
CA LYS A 127 -9.61 1.27 6.49
C LYS A 127 -10.78 2.09 5.92
N LEU A 128 -10.59 2.78 4.79
CA LEU A 128 -11.66 3.54 4.12
C LEU A 128 -12.80 2.63 3.65
N LEU A 129 -12.50 1.44 3.14
CA LEU A 129 -13.52 0.45 2.80
C LEU A 129 -14.34 0.02 4.01
N GLY A 130 -13.70 -0.13 5.18
CA GLY A 130 -14.40 -0.41 6.44
C GLY A 130 -15.40 0.69 6.81
N ILE A 131 -14.98 1.94 6.73
CA ILE A 131 -15.86 3.10 6.99
C ILE A 131 -17.03 3.14 6.00
N ALA A 132 -16.76 2.89 4.71
CA ALA A 132 -17.81 2.86 3.68
C ALA A 132 -18.80 1.72 3.88
N GLN A 133 -18.35 0.54 4.35
CA GLN A 133 -19.22 -0.58 4.68
C GLN A 133 -20.08 -0.27 5.91
N GLU A 134 -19.50 0.29 6.95
CA GLU A 134 -20.21 0.70 8.17
C GLU A 134 -21.30 1.76 7.89
N LEU A 135 -21.05 2.67 6.94
CA LEU A 135 -22.06 3.63 6.47
C LEU A 135 -23.30 2.94 5.88
N VAL A 136 -23.09 1.87 5.12
CA VAL A 136 -24.19 1.14 4.47
C VAL A 136 -24.91 0.27 5.50
N ASP A 137 -24.16 -0.41 6.37
CA ASP A 137 -24.69 -1.27 7.42
C ASP A 137 -25.50 -0.49 8.47
N SER A 138 -25.16 0.78 8.71
CA SER A 138 -25.90 1.67 9.62
C SER A 138 -27.13 2.33 8.99
N SER A 139 -27.33 2.18 7.68
CA SER A 139 -28.46 2.77 6.98
C SER A 139 -29.74 1.96 7.21
N THR A 140 -30.84 2.65 7.49
CA THR A 140 -32.17 2.04 7.64
C THR A 140 -32.94 1.95 6.32
N ALA A 141 -32.36 2.45 5.21
CA ALA A 141 -32.98 2.41 3.89
C ALA A 141 -33.02 0.99 3.33
N SER A 142 -34.14 0.62 2.71
CA SER A 142 -34.33 -0.68 2.05
C SER A 142 -33.29 -0.96 0.95
N GLU A 143 -32.89 0.10 0.24
CA GLU A 143 -31.95 0.12 -0.88
C GLU A 143 -30.50 -0.09 -0.43
N ALA A 144 -30.21 0.06 0.86
CA ALA A 144 -28.86 -0.14 1.40
C ALA A 144 -28.41 -1.61 1.30
N LYS A 145 -29.35 -2.56 1.30
CA LYS A 145 -29.04 -4.01 1.29
C LYS A 145 -28.26 -4.48 0.05
N ASP A 146 -28.50 -3.84 -1.09
CA ASP A 146 -27.86 -4.20 -2.37
C ASP A 146 -26.77 -3.18 -2.78
N PHE A 147 -26.45 -2.22 -1.89
CA PHE A 147 -25.50 -1.17 -2.20
C PHE A 147 -24.05 -1.67 -2.13
N ASP A 148 -23.33 -1.58 -3.25
CA ASP A 148 -21.92 -1.96 -3.32
C ASP A 148 -21.02 -0.82 -2.81
N ALA A 149 -20.78 -0.82 -1.49
CA ALA A 149 -19.94 0.17 -0.80
C ALA A 149 -18.54 0.35 -1.43
N ALA A 150 -17.92 -0.72 -1.93
CA ALA A 150 -16.57 -0.62 -2.45
C ALA A 150 -16.53 0.00 -3.85
N LYS A 151 -17.51 -0.33 -4.70
CA LYS A 151 -17.65 0.34 -6.01
C LYS A 151 -17.97 1.81 -5.82
N TRP A 152 -18.92 2.12 -4.93
CA TRP A 152 -19.23 3.51 -4.60
C TRP A 152 -18.00 4.25 -4.09
N LEU A 153 -17.23 3.68 -3.16
CA LEU A 153 -16.02 4.31 -2.66
C LEU A 153 -15.01 4.52 -3.79
N GLY A 154 -14.86 3.54 -4.69
CA GLY A 154 -13.97 3.63 -5.83
C GLY A 154 -14.31 4.78 -6.78
N GLU A 155 -15.59 5.06 -6.99
CA GLU A 155 -16.03 6.24 -7.73
C GLU A 155 -15.89 7.53 -6.92
N TRP A 156 -16.25 7.49 -5.63
CA TRP A 156 -16.26 8.66 -4.75
C TRP A 156 -14.87 9.26 -4.57
N ILE A 157 -13.82 8.44 -4.43
CA ILE A 157 -12.44 8.93 -4.29
C ILE A 157 -11.92 9.62 -5.56
N GLU A 158 -12.56 9.40 -6.71
CA GLU A 158 -12.22 10.05 -7.98
C GLU A 158 -13.00 11.34 -8.23
N ARG A 159 -13.96 11.68 -7.37
CA ARG A 159 -14.78 12.90 -7.48
C ARG A 159 -14.15 14.05 -6.66
N PRO A 160 -13.96 15.23 -7.26
CA PRO A 160 -13.54 16.44 -6.54
C PRO A 160 -14.43 16.75 -5.33
N GLN A 161 -13.82 17.04 -4.19
CA GLN A 161 -14.53 17.40 -2.96
C GLN A 161 -14.30 18.86 -2.61
N ARG A 162 -15.38 19.61 -2.37
CA ARG A 162 -15.30 21.03 -1.98
C ARG A 162 -14.50 21.22 -0.69
N SER A 163 -14.70 20.35 0.30
CA SER A 163 -13.98 20.33 1.58
C SER A 163 -12.48 20.07 1.46
N LEU A 164 -12.02 19.51 0.33
CA LEU A 164 -10.60 19.29 0.04
C LEU A 164 -10.01 20.37 -0.87
N GLY A 165 -10.70 21.50 -1.04
CA GLY A 165 -10.31 22.59 -1.94
C GLY A 165 -10.49 22.22 -3.41
N GLY A 166 -11.47 21.37 -3.75
CA GLY A 166 -11.71 20.90 -5.11
C GLY A 166 -10.78 19.76 -5.54
N ARG A 167 -9.95 19.21 -4.65
CA ARG A 167 -9.13 18.04 -4.93
C ARG A 167 -9.92 16.74 -4.81
N LYS A 168 -9.45 15.70 -5.49
CA LYS A 168 -9.97 14.34 -5.34
C LYS A 168 -9.38 13.69 -4.10
N PRO A 169 -10.14 12.89 -3.33
CA PRO A 169 -9.59 12.10 -2.23
C PRO A 169 -8.43 11.21 -2.68
N ALA A 170 -8.52 10.62 -3.88
CA ALA A 170 -7.50 9.75 -4.46
C ALA A 170 -6.12 10.41 -4.59
N ASP A 171 -6.04 11.73 -4.69
CA ASP A 171 -4.76 12.46 -4.85
C ASP A 171 -4.03 12.67 -3.51
N LEU A 172 -4.62 12.22 -2.39
CA LEU A 172 -4.08 12.36 -1.04
C LEU A 172 -3.68 11.01 -0.41
N LEU A 173 -4.15 9.89 -0.98
CA LEU A 173 -4.08 8.56 -0.37
C LEU A 173 -2.68 7.94 -0.37
N ASP A 174 -1.72 8.52 -1.10
CA ASP A 174 -0.32 8.08 -1.10
C ASP A 174 0.44 8.49 0.17
N THR A 175 -0.19 9.30 1.03
CA THR A 175 0.35 9.74 2.32
C THR A 175 -0.52 9.30 3.51
N PRO A 176 0.08 9.02 4.68
CA PRO A 176 -0.67 8.73 5.90
C PRO A 176 -1.59 9.89 6.30
N THR A 177 -1.07 11.13 6.29
CA THR A 177 -1.87 12.33 6.63
C THR A 177 -3.04 12.53 5.68
N GLY A 178 -2.83 12.35 4.38
CA GLY A 178 -3.91 12.46 3.40
C GLY A 178 -4.97 11.36 3.58
N THR A 179 -4.56 10.14 3.92
CA THR A 179 -5.48 9.06 4.29
C THR A 179 -6.35 9.43 5.50
N GLU A 180 -5.76 10.00 6.57
CA GLU A 180 -6.51 10.44 7.75
C GLU A 180 -7.52 11.55 7.42
N VAL A 181 -7.13 12.52 6.58
CA VAL A 181 -8.03 13.58 6.12
C VAL A 181 -9.21 12.99 5.36
N VAL A 182 -8.97 12.05 4.44
CA VAL A 182 -10.03 11.39 3.68
C VAL A 182 -10.92 10.53 4.59
N ALA A 183 -10.34 9.82 5.56
CA ALA A 183 -11.10 8.99 6.50
C ALA A 183 -12.04 9.85 7.36
N ARG A 184 -11.57 11.00 7.85
CA ARG A 184 -12.42 11.95 8.61
C ARG A 184 -13.54 12.52 7.74
N LEU A 185 -13.24 12.89 6.50
CA LEU A 185 -14.25 13.37 5.55
C LEU A 185 -15.32 12.30 5.26
N LEU A 186 -14.89 11.07 5.04
CA LEU A 186 -15.80 9.96 4.79
C LEU A 186 -16.69 9.68 6.03
N GLY A 187 -16.11 9.72 7.23
CA GLY A 187 -16.84 9.57 8.48
C GLY A 187 -17.81 10.71 8.79
N SER A 188 -17.52 11.95 8.38
CA SER A 188 -18.46 13.07 8.59
C SER A 188 -19.65 13.03 7.65
N ILE A 189 -19.49 12.47 6.45
CA ILE A 189 -20.61 12.12 5.56
C ILE A 189 -21.50 11.09 6.24
N ALA A 190 -20.90 10.10 6.91
CA ALA A 190 -21.63 9.03 7.58
C ALA A 190 -22.46 9.49 8.79
N SER A 191 -21.93 10.43 9.58
CA SER A 191 -22.63 10.96 10.75
C SER A 191 -23.67 12.04 10.42
N GLY A 192 -23.82 12.43 9.15
CA GLY A 192 -24.67 13.54 8.74
C GLY A 192 -24.17 14.91 9.22
N ALA A 193 -22.95 14.99 9.75
CA ALA A 193 -22.32 16.22 10.23
C ALA A 193 -21.77 17.10 9.08
N TYR A 194 -22.09 16.76 7.84
CA TYR A 194 -21.64 17.46 6.64
C TYR A 194 -22.70 18.48 6.20
N GLN A 195 -22.43 19.77 6.45
CA GLN A 195 -23.18 20.92 5.92
C GLN A 195 -22.32 21.72 4.94
#